data_AF-A0A1V9Z5F1-F1
#
_entry.id   AF-A0A1V9Z5F1-F1
#
_cell.length_a   1.000
_cell.length_b   1.000
_cell.length_c   1.000
_cell.angle_alpha   90.00
_cell.angle_beta   90.00
_cell.angle_gamma   90.00
#
_symmetry.space_group_name_H-M   'P 1'
#
loop_
_entity.id
_entity.type
_entity.pdbx_description
1 polymer ?
#
loop_
_entity_poly.entity_id
_entity_poly.type
_entity_poly.pdbx_seq_one_letter_code
_entity_poly.pdbx_strand_id
1 'polypeptide(L)'
;MVRRPQRHLVEGVKENNPFTRGLVTFMKDMRRDGETVTTRDMLEYIACHHSDWFNAYIKAKISYGRAYFTLQQYLQRFAHRHWFELRVRTASKIARDKLLIILDDFARFFWTSPHADVSIEHLYNVDETAVYHDMPPRRTWARVGESAHAKASQQNSDRATVLGPMLLIVHGKPGETIERNELPT
;
A
#
# COMPACT_ATOMS: atom_id res chain seq x y z
N MET A 1 12.45 11.42 20.67
CA MET A 1 10.98 11.57 20.56
C MET A 1 10.68 12.75 19.64
N VAL A 2 10.59 12.53 18.32
CA VAL A 2 10.44 13.62 17.35
C VAL A 2 8.95 13.97 17.24
N ARG A 3 8.55 15.10 17.83
CA ARG A 3 7.19 15.66 17.68
C ARG A 3 7.01 16.07 16.22
N ARG A 4 6.10 15.42 15.50
CA ARG A 4 5.68 15.89 14.16
C ARG A 4 4.96 17.23 14.32
N PRO A 5 5.22 18.22 13.44
CA PRO A 5 4.61 19.53 13.57
C PRO A 5 3.12 19.45 13.26
N GLN A 6 2.33 19.95 14.19
CA GLN A 6 0.88 20.06 14.09
C GLN A 6 0.56 21.18 13.10
N ARG A 7 0.33 20.80 11.83
CA ARG A 7 -0.06 21.75 10.78
C ARG A 7 -1.36 22.43 11.21
N HIS A 8 -1.28 23.72 11.49
CA HIS A 8 -2.42 24.55 11.83
C HIS A 8 -3.42 24.55 10.67
N LEU A 9 -4.68 24.32 11.02
CA LEU A 9 -5.82 24.22 10.13
C LEU A 9 -6.14 25.59 9.53
N VAL A 10 -6.02 25.70 8.22
CA VAL A 10 -6.80 26.69 7.48
C VAL A 10 -8.12 26.00 7.15
N GLU A 11 -9.23 26.48 7.74
CA GLU A 11 -10.57 26.07 7.33
C GLU A 11 -10.71 26.36 5.83
N GLY A 12 -10.66 25.30 5.03
CA GLY A 12 -10.67 25.38 3.58
C GLY A 12 -12.04 25.83 3.06
N VAL A 13 -12.01 26.72 2.06
CA VAL A 13 -13.12 27.09 1.19
C VAL A 13 -14.08 25.90 0.97
N LYS A 14 -15.37 26.08 1.30
CA LYS A 14 -16.41 25.05 1.13
C LYS A 14 -16.45 24.60 -0.33
N GLU A 15 -15.97 23.39 -0.60
CA GLU A 15 -16.12 22.76 -1.91
C GLU A 15 -17.54 22.28 -2.09
N ASN A 16 -18.36 23.13 -2.71
CA ASN A 16 -19.75 22.85 -3.01
C ASN A 16 -19.91 22.00 -4.30
N ASN A 17 -18.97 21.09 -4.54
CA ASN A 17 -19.07 20.18 -5.67
C ASN A 17 -20.19 19.16 -5.41
N PRO A 18 -20.97 18.79 -6.45
CA PRO A 18 -22.17 17.96 -6.29
C PRO A 18 -21.87 16.55 -5.76
N PHE A 19 -20.62 16.10 -5.88
CA PHE A 19 -20.15 14.80 -5.44
C PHE A 19 -19.49 14.81 -4.06
N THR A 20 -19.27 15.96 -3.42
CA THR A 20 -18.46 16.05 -2.19
C THR A 20 -18.96 15.10 -1.10
N ARG A 21 -20.26 15.14 -0.79
CA ARG A 21 -20.84 14.28 0.27
C ARG A 21 -20.81 12.81 -0.12
N GLY A 22 -21.19 12.51 -1.36
CA GLY A 22 -21.24 11.13 -1.89
C GLY A 22 -19.86 10.48 -1.91
N LEU A 23 -18.85 11.20 -2.37
CA LEU A 23 -17.47 10.73 -2.44
C LEU A 23 -16.90 10.45 -1.04
N VAL A 24 -17.14 11.32 -0.05
CA VAL A 24 -16.71 11.05 1.34
C VAL A 24 -17.36 9.80 1.90
N THR A 25 -18.66 9.60 1.65
CA THR A 25 -19.38 8.39 2.09
C THR A 25 -18.80 7.14 1.43
N PHE A 26 -18.60 7.17 0.11
CA PHE A 26 -17.96 6.09 -0.64
C PHE A 26 -16.59 5.72 -0.07
N MET A 27 -15.72 6.72 0.16
CA MET A 27 -14.40 6.48 0.74
C MET A 27 -14.48 5.83 2.13
N LYS A 28 -15.43 6.26 2.96
CA LYS A 28 -15.64 5.69 4.30
C LYS A 28 -16.15 4.26 4.23
N ASP A 29 -17.13 3.98 3.37
CA ASP A 29 -17.72 2.65 3.22
C ASP A 29 -16.68 1.65 2.70
N MET A 30 -15.91 2.01 1.67
CA MET A 30 -14.81 1.17 1.19
C MET A 30 -13.80 0.84 2.29
N ARG A 31 -13.43 1.83 3.12
CA ARG A 31 -12.52 1.57 4.25
C ARG A 31 -13.14 0.75 5.37
N ARG A 32 -14.44 0.93 5.65
CA ARG A 32 -15.18 0.11 6.61
C ARG A 32 -15.19 -1.36 6.17
N ASP A 33 -15.33 -1.61 4.88
CA ASP A 33 -15.41 -2.96 4.32
C ASP A 33 -14.02 -3.59 4.09
N GLY A 34 -12.95 -2.88 4.49
CA GLY A 34 -11.56 -3.32 4.37
C GLY A 34 -10.98 -3.21 2.95
N GLU A 35 -11.71 -2.59 2.02
CA GLU A 35 -11.32 -2.36 0.64
C GLU A 35 -10.31 -1.22 0.53
N THR A 36 -9.43 -1.29 -0.48
CA THR A 36 -8.51 -0.18 -0.75
C THR A 36 -9.19 0.95 -1.49
N VAL A 37 -8.77 2.18 -1.20
CA VAL A 37 -9.26 3.38 -1.88
C VAL A 37 -8.07 4.13 -2.45
N THR A 38 -8.04 4.30 -3.74
CA THR A 38 -7.03 5.04 -4.50
C THR A 38 -7.62 6.31 -5.09
N THR A 39 -6.76 7.20 -5.59
CA THR A 39 -7.21 8.38 -6.33
C THR A 39 -7.95 8.01 -7.62
N ARG A 40 -7.64 6.84 -8.19
CA ARG A 40 -8.35 6.32 -9.34
C ARG A 40 -9.79 5.94 -8.99
N ASP A 41 -9.99 5.24 -7.87
CA ASP A 41 -11.34 4.84 -7.43
C ASP A 41 -12.23 6.06 -7.16
N MET A 42 -11.66 7.13 -6.58
CA MET A 42 -12.36 8.41 -6.41
C MET A 42 -12.76 9.05 -7.76
N LEU A 43 -11.90 8.94 -8.77
CA LEU A 43 -12.15 9.47 -10.10
C LEU A 43 -13.22 8.65 -10.83
N GLU A 44 -13.15 7.33 -10.75
CA GLU A 44 -14.15 6.41 -11.30
C GLU A 44 -15.51 6.62 -10.65
N TYR A 45 -15.56 6.82 -9.31
CA TYR A 45 -16.80 7.19 -8.62
C TYR A 45 -17.45 8.43 -9.24
N ILE A 46 -16.67 9.50 -9.47
CA ILE A 46 -17.18 10.74 -10.08
C ILE A 46 -17.62 10.49 -11.53
N ALA A 47 -16.83 9.74 -12.31
CA ALA A 47 -17.17 9.47 -13.71
C ALA A 47 -18.47 8.67 -13.85
N CYS A 48 -18.75 7.73 -12.94
CA CYS A 48 -19.95 6.91 -12.96
C CYS A 48 -21.18 7.61 -12.37
N HIS A 49 -21.03 8.34 -11.26
CA HIS A 49 -22.17 8.88 -10.50
C HIS A 49 -22.45 10.35 -10.80
N HIS A 50 -21.49 11.06 -11.40
CA HIS A 50 -21.56 12.47 -11.73
C HIS A 50 -20.98 12.73 -13.13
N SER A 51 -21.37 11.88 -14.09
CA SER A 51 -20.85 11.88 -15.46
C SER A 51 -21.02 13.22 -16.19
N ASP A 52 -22.15 13.91 -16.01
CA ASP A 52 -22.38 15.23 -16.60
C ASP A 52 -21.37 16.26 -16.09
N TRP A 53 -21.13 16.28 -14.78
CA TRP A 53 -20.13 17.15 -14.16
C TRP A 53 -18.72 16.78 -14.62
N PHE A 54 -18.40 15.49 -14.66
CA PHE A 54 -17.10 14.99 -15.13
C PHE A 54 -16.85 15.41 -16.59
N ASN A 55 -17.82 15.19 -17.47
CA ASN A 55 -17.72 15.53 -18.88
C ASN A 55 -17.61 17.05 -19.09
N ALA A 56 -18.37 17.85 -18.35
CA ALA A 56 -18.26 19.30 -18.37
C ALA A 56 -16.87 19.77 -17.88
N TYR A 57 -16.34 19.16 -16.81
CA TYR A 57 -15.01 19.45 -16.30
C TYR A 57 -13.92 19.14 -17.32
N ILE A 58 -13.97 17.97 -17.97
CA ILE A 58 -13.00 17.57 -18.99
C ILE A 58 -13.06 18.50 -20.21
N LYS A 59 -14.26 18.83 -20.70
CA LYS A 59 -14.46 19.74 -21.85
C LYS A 59 -13.95 21.16 -21.59
N ALA A 60 -14.01 21.61 -20.34
CA ALA A 60 -13.54 22.95 -19.95
C ALA A 60 -12.01 23.09 -19.91
N LYS A 61 -11.24 22.02 -20.16
CA LYS A 61 -9.78 22.02 -20.08
C LYS A 61 -9.14 21.93 -21.46
N ILE A 62 -7.97 22.54 -21.56
CA ILE A 62 -7.20 22.67 -22.81
C ILE A 62 -6.84 21.31 -23.41
N SER A 63 -6.60 20.28 -22.59
CA SER A 63 -6.35 18.93 -23.09
C SER A 63 -6.84 17.88 -22.10
N TYR A 64 -7.20 16.71 -22.63
CA TYR A 64 -7.65 15.57 -21.84
C TYR A 64 -6.63 15.17 -20.77
N GLY A 65 -5.34 15.10 -21.12
CA GLY A 65 -4.26 14.78 -20.18
C GLY A 65 -4.12 15.81 -19.04
N ARG A 66 -4.23 17.12 -19.33
CA ARG A 66 -4.23 18.16 -18.29
C ARG A 66 -5.48 18.11 -17.44
N ALA A 67 -6.64 17.80 -18.03
CA ALA A 67 -7.89 17.68 -17.32
C ALA A 67 -7.82 16.56 -16.26
N TYR A 68 -7.36 15.39 -16.69
CA TYR A 68 -7.20 14.24 -15.82
C TYR A 68 -6.17 14.51 -14.70
N PHE A 69 -4.99 15.04 -15.06
CA PHE A 69 -3.95 15.37 -14.08
C PHE A 69 -4.41 16.38 -13.02
N THR A 70 -5.07 17.46 -13.45
CA THR A 70 -5.58 18.48 -12.52
C THR A 70 -6.70 17.93 -11.62
N LEU A 71 -7.56 17.07 -12.15
CA LEU A 71 -8.59 16.38 -11.36
C LEU A 71 -7.98 15.42 -10.35
N GLN A 72 -6.96 14.65 -10.72
CA GLN A 72 -6.24 13.79 -9.78
C GLN A 72 -5.61 14.57 -8.64
N GLN A 73 -4.94 15.70 -8.92
CA GLN A 73 -4.39 16.56 -7.85
C GLN A 73 -5.47 17.12 -6.94
N TYR A 74 -6.60 17.56 -7.53
CA TYR A 74 -7.75 18.01 -6.78
C TYR A 74 -8.23 16.93 -5.81
N LEU A 75 -8.38 15.68 -6.28
CA LEU A 75 -8.83 14.55 -5.47
C LEU A 75 -7.84 14.16 -4.36
N GLN A 76 -6.54 14.30 -4.59
CA GLN A 76 -5.54 14.12 -3.54
C GLN A 76 -5.68 15.18 -2.43
N ARG A 77 -5.87 16.46 -2.81
CA ARG A 77 -6.10 17.56 -1.85
C ARG A 77 -7.44 17.44 -1.14
N PHE A 78 -8.46 16.96 -1.85
CA PHE A 78 -9.77 16.64 -1.29
C PHE A 78 -9.65 15.58 -0.19
N ALA A 79 -8.99 14.45 -0.46
CA ALA A 79 -8.76 13.40 0.53
C ALA A 79 -8.08 13.94 1.79
N HIS A 80 -7.02 14.73 1.63
CA HIS A 80 -6.32 15.37 2.75
C HIS A 80 -7.23 16.29 3.59
N ARG A 81 -8.08 17.11 2.96
CA ARG A 81 -9.03 17.98 3.66
C ARG A 81 -10.12 17.22 4.41
N HIS A 82 -10.49 16.04 3.92
CA HIS A 82 -11.47 15.16 4.55
C HIS A 82 -10.85 14.16 5.53
N TRP A 83 -9.65 14.46 6.05
CA TRP A 83 -8.95 13.64 7.05
C TRP A 83 -8.60 12.24 6.56
N PHE A 84 -8.22 12.11 5.29
CA PHE A 84 -7.56 10.93 4.77
C PHE A 84 -6.07 11.19 4.55
N GLU A 85 -5.26 10.18 4.86
CA GLU A 85 -3.83 10.14 4.60
C GLU A 85 -3.49 8.99 3.67
N LEU A 86 -2.51 9.24 2.80
CA LEU A 86 -1.97 8.22 1.94
C LEU A 86 -1.06 7.31 2.77
N ARG A 87 -1.45 6.06 2.98
CA ARG A 87 -0.70 5.08 3.76
C ARG A 87 -0.23 3.92 2.88
N VAL A 88 0.95 3.40 3.19
CA VAL A 88 1.44 2.16 2.59
C VAL A 88 0.53 1.03 3.06
N ARG A 89 0.05 0.20 2.14
CA ARG A 89 -0.79 -0.94 2.49
C ARG A 89 0.01 -1.89 3.37
N THR A 90 -0.53 -2.23 4.54
CA THR A 90 0.11 -3.18 5.46
C THR A 90 -0.78 -4.40 5.57
N ALA A 91 -0.23 -5.57 5.22
CA ALA A 91 -0.86 -6.85 5.49
C ALA A 91 -0.37 -7.35 6.85
N SER A 92 -1.08 -7.04 7.94
CA SER A 92 -0.81 -7.72 9.20
C SER A 92 -1.58 -9.03 9.22
N LYS A 93 -0.89 -10.17 9.05
CA LYS A 93 -1.50 -11.51 9.18
C LYS A 93 -1.92 -11.82 10.64
N ILE A 94 -1.44 -11.04 11.61
CA ILE A 94 -1.64 -11.24 13.04
C ILE A 94 -2.06 -9.90 13.68
N ALA A 95 -2.97 -9.96 14.66
CA ALA A 95 -3.38 -8.80 15.45
C ALA A 95 -2.20 -8.21 16.25
N ARG A 96 -2.19 -6.88 16.44
CA ARG A 96 -1.02 -6.15 16.97
C ARG A 96 -0.63 -6.59 18.40
N ASP A 97 -1.63 -6.82 19.24
CA ASP A 97 -1.49 -7.36 20.60
C ASP A 97 -0.81 -8.73 20.60
N LYS A 98 -1.26 -9.65 19.74
CA LYS A 98 -0.65 -10.97 19.56
C LYS A 98 0.78 -10.89 19.02
N LEU A 99 1.04 -9.95 18.11
CA LEU A 99 2.39 -9.72 17.57
C LEU A 99 3.38 -9.29 18.66
N LEU A 100 2.95 -8.41 19.57
CA LEU A 100 3.81 -7.95 20.68
C LEU A 100 4.15 -9.09 21.64
N ILE A 101 3.19 -9.96 21.93
CA ILE A 101 3.42 -11.15 22.75
C ILE A 101 4.42 -12.09 22.07
N ILE A 102 4.22 -12.40 20.79
CA ILE A 102 5.13 -13.28 20.02
C ILE A 102 6.55 -12.69 19.96
N LEU A 103 6.67 -11.38 19.77
CA LEU A 103 7.96 -10.71 19.71
C LEU A 103 8.68 -10.74 21.07
N ASP A 104 7.97 -10.52 22.17
CA ASP A 104 8.52 -10.57 23.52
C ASP A 104 8.94 -12.00 23.92
N ASP A 105 8.12 -12.99 23.62
CA ASP A 105 8.43 -14.40 23.86
C ASP A 105 9.62 -14.87 23.03
N PHE A 106 9.69 -14.48 21.75
CA PHE A 106 10.84 -14.77 20.89
C PHE A 106 12.11 -14.10 21.39
N ALA A 107 12.05 -12.82 21.77
CA ALA A 107 13.20 -12.10 22.29
C ALA A 107 13.72 -12.76 23.58
N ARG A 108 12.83 -13.11 24.51
CA ARG A 108 13.19 -13.84 25.74
C ARG A 108 13.87 -15.16 25.41
N PHE A 109 13.27 -15.97 24.54
CA PHE A 109 13.84 -17.25 24.12
C PHE A 109 15.23 -17.08 23.49
N PHE A 110 15.36 -16.17 22.53
CA PHE A 110 16.61 -15.90 21.81
C PHE A 110 17.74 -15.52 22.77
N TRP A 111 17.51 -14.58 23.69
CA TRP A 111 18.52 -14.12 24.65
C TRP A 111 18.83 -15.11 25.77
N THR A 112 17.96 -16.10 26.02
CA THR A 112 18.23 -17.20 26.97
C THR A 112 18.85 -18.43 26.30
N SER A 113 18.94 -18.44 24.98
CA SER A 113 19.48 -19.55 24.19
C SER A 113 20.98 -19.38 23.92
N PRO A 114 21.69 -20.45 23.53
CA PRO A 114 23.10 -20.36 23.10
C PRO A 114 23.34 -19.44 21.90
N HIS A 115 22.27 -19.01 21.21
CA HIS A 115 22.35 -18.06 20.10
C HIS A 115 22.69 -16.63 20.54
N ALA A 116 22.49 -16.29 21.82
CA ALA A 116 22.84 -14.98 22.38
C ALA A 116 24.35 -14.69 22.33
N ASP A 117 25.17 -15.74 22.41
CA ASP A 117 26.63 -15.65 22.44
C ASP A 117 27.25 -15.71 21.02
N VAL A 118 26.43 -15.85 19.98
CA VAL A 118 26.89 -15.87 18.59
C VAL A 118 27.35 -14.46 18.20
N SER A 119 28.62 -14.32 17.81
CA SER A 119 29.14 -13.07 17.26
C SER A 119 28.31 -12.63 16.06
N ILE A 120 28.04 -11.32 15.96
CA ILE A 120 27.29 -10.70 14.86
C ILE A 120 27.90 -11.05 13.50
N GLU A 121 29.22 -11.29 13.43
CA GLU A 121 29.92 -11.69 12.21
C GLU A 121 29.48 -13.04 11.63
N HIS A 122 28.85 -13.89 12.45
CA HIS A 122 28.31 -15.20 12.06
C HIS A 122 26.78 -15.19 11.91
N LEU A 123 26.14 -14.03 12.05
CA LEU A 123 24.69 -13.88 11.89
C LEU A 123 24.37 -13.44 10.47
N TYR A 124 23.94 -14.39 9.64
CA TYR A 124 23.49 -14.10 8.28
C TYR A 124 21.98 -13.88 8.25
N ASN A 125 21.56 -12.70 7.81
CA ASN A 125 20.15 -12.48 7.49
C ASN A 125 19.82 -13.14 6.15
N VAL A 126 18.87 -14.07 6.16
CA VAL A 126 18.29 -14.66 4.95
C VAL A 126 16.83 -14.27 4.93
N ASP A 127 16.42 -13.51 3.93
CA ASP A 127 15.02 -13.22 3.69
C ASP A 127 14.59 -13.62 2.28
N GLU A 128 13.35 -14.07 2.20
CA GLU A 128 12.67 -14.28 0.94
C GLU A 128 11.99 -12.97 0.54
N THR A 129 12.56 -12.27 -0.44
CA THR A 129 11.94 -11.07 -0.98
C THR A 129 11.15 -11.44 -2.23
N ALA A 130 9.83 -11.39 -2.13
CA ALA A 130 8.98 -11.59 -3.28
C ALA A 130 9.09 -10.43 -4.28
N VAL A 131 9.39 -10.75 -5.52
CA VAL A 131 9.36 -9.85 -6.68
C VAL A 131 7.99 -9.97 -7.32
N TYR A 132 7.26 -8.86 -7.40
CA TYR A 132 5.90 -8.86 -7.96
C TYR A 132 5.94 -8.55 -9.46
N HIS A 133 5.23 -9.34 -10.27
CA HIS A 133 5.12 -9.15 -11.72
C HIS A 133 4.27 -7.92 -12.08
N ASP A 134 3.26 -7.63 -11.27
CA ASP A 134 2.48 -6.38 -11.31
C ASP A 134 2.73 -5.57 -10.04
N MET A 135 2.69 -4.24 -10.15
CA MET A 135 2.92 -3.34 -9.02
C MET A 135 1.59 -2.74 -8.56
N PRO A 136 0.77 -3.49 -7.79
CA PRO A 136 -0.54 -3.02 -7.40
C PRO A 136 -0.34 -1.78 -6.52
N PRO A 137 -1.19 -0.75 -6.62
CA PRO A 137 -0.94 0.58 -6.04
C PRO A 137 -0.42 0.51 -4.60
N ARG A 138 0.87 0.76 -4.33
CA ARG A 138 1.48 0.51 -3.00
C ARG A 138 0.84 1.31 -1.84
N ARG A 139 -0.04 2.26 -2.16
CA ARG A 139 -0.61 3.22 -1.23
C ARG A 139 -2.13 3.30 -1.36
N THR A 140 -2.82 3.39 -0.23
CA THR A 140 -4.28 3.59 -0.12
C THR A 140 -4.56 4.83 0.72
N TRP A 141 -5.66 5.51 0.45
CA TRP A 141 -6.23 6.51 1.33
C TRP A 141 -6.86 5.80 2.53
N ALA A 142 -6.49 6.22 3.74
CA ALA A 142 -7.07 5.75 4.99
C ALA A 142 -7.37 6.95 5.88
N ARG A 143 -8.40 6.88 6.72
CA ARG A 143 -8.70 7.98 7.65
C ARG A 143 -7.51 8.21 8.57
N VAL A 144 -7.24 9.46 8.94
CA VAL A 144 -6.16 9.82 9.87
C VAL A 144 -6.34 9.02 11.17
N GLY A 145 -5.30 8.26 11.55
CA GLY A 145 -5.31 7.39 12.73
C GLY A 145 -5.78 5.96 12.48
N GLU A 146 -6.33 5.63 11.31
CA GLU A 146 -6.87 4.28 11.01
C GLU A 146 -5.89 3.37 10.25
N SER A 147 -6.21 2.08 10.22
CA SER A 147 -5.37 1.07 9.58
C SER A 147 -5.33 1.25 8.06
N ALA A 148 -4.20 0.89 7.44
CA ALA A 148 -4.03 0.80 6.00
C ALA A 148 -4.31 -0.62 5.48
N HIS A 149 -5.07 -1.41 6.25
CA HIS A 149 -5.38 -2.80 5.92
C HIS A 149 -6.13 -2.88 4.58
N ALA A 150 -5.82 -3.92 3.81
CA ALA A 150 -6.39 -4.23 2.51
C ALA A 150 -6.68 -5.73 2.45
N LYS A 151 -7.71 -6.14 1.72
CA LYS A 151 -7.97 -7.57 1.48
C LYS A 151 -6.82 -8.20 0.69
N ALA A 152 -6.54 -9.48 0.96
CA ALA A 152 -5.45 -10.21 0.30
C ALA A 152 -5.57 -10.22 -1.24
N SER A 153 -6.80 -10.31 -1.76
CA SER A 153 -7.09 -10.26 -3.20
C SER A 153 -6.69 -8.94 -3.88
N GLN A 154 -6.53 -7.85 -3.13
CA GLN A 154 -6.16 -6.53 -3.66
C GLN A 154 -4.67 -6.22 -3.52
N GLN A 155 -3.90 -7.11 -2.88
CA GLN A 155 -2.46 -6.99 -2.66
C GLN A 155 -1.64 -7.94 -3.53
N ASN A 156 -2.22 -9.06 -3.96
CA ASN A 156 -1.48 -10.14 -4.59
C ASN A 156 -1.55 -10.00 -6.12
N SER A 157 -0.50 -9.42 -6.68
CA SER A 157 -0.10 -9.72 -8.05
C SER A 157 0.67 -11.04 -8.09
N ASP A 158 0.86 -11.64 -9.26
CA ASP A 158 1.75 -12.79 -9.41
C ASP A 158 3.15 -12.46 -8.86
N ARG A 159 3.79 -13.41 -8.17
CA ARG A 159 5.06 -13.21 -7.47
C ARG A 159 6.08 -14.24 -7.93
N ALA A 160 7.27 -13.78 -8.28
CA ALA A 160 8.47 -14.60 -8.34
C ALA A 160 9.20 -14.48 -7.00
N THR A 161 9.62 -15.60 -6.44
CA THR A 161 10.40 -15.62 -5.20
C THR A 161 11.89 -15.49 -5.54
N VAL A 162 12.56 -14.51 -4.93
CA VAL A 162 14.02 -14.39 -4.99
C VAL A 162 14.57 -14.40 -3.56
N LEU A 163 15.51 -15.30 -3.29
CA LEU A 163 16.27 -15.34 -2.04
C LEU A 163 17.49 -14.41 -2.17
N GLY A 164 17.57 -13.40 -1.29
CA GLY A 164 18.76 -12.56 -1.12
C GLY A 164 19.54 -12.94 0.16
N PRO A 165 20.83 -12.58 0.30
CA PRO A 165 21.45 -11.36 -0.21
C PRO A 165 22.15 -11.60 -1.56
N MET A 166 21.43 -11.36 -2.66
CA MET A 166 21.85 -11.50 -4.06
C MET A 166 22.98 -12.53 -4.32
N LEU A 167 22.66 -13.83 -4.19
CA LEU A 167 23.44 -14.90 -4.82
C LEU A 167 22.49 -16.01 -5.29
N LEU A 168 22.27 -16.11 -6.60
CA LEU A 168 21.58 -17.23 -7.23
C LEU A 168 22.59 -18.39 -7.36
N ILE A 169 22.48 -19.42 -6.52
CA ILE A 169 23.22 -20.67 -6.72
C ILE A 169 22.38 -21.56 -7.64
N VAL A 170 22.75 -21.60 -8.91
CA VAL A 170 22.25 -22.59 -9.88
C VAL A 170 23.24 -23.75 -9.89
N HIS A 171 22.81 -24.95 -9.52
CA HIS A 171 23.62 -26.14 -9.75
C HIS A 171 23.71 -26.39 -11.26
N GLY A 172 24.88 -26.16 -11.84
CA GLY A 172 25.17 -26.43 -13.24
C GLY A 172 26.63 -26.77 -13.44
N LYS A 173 26.93 -27.76 -14.28
CA LYS A 173 28.30 -28.01 -14.73
C LYS A 173 28.70 -26.91 -15.73
N PRO A 174 29.94 -26.41 -15.71
CA PRO A 174 30.39 -25.39 -16.65
C PRO A 174 30.21 -25.88 -18.10
N GLY A 175 29.37 -25.19 -18.88
CA GLY A 175 29.19 -25.44 -20.31
C GLY A 175 27.87 -26.11 -20.74
N GLU A 176 26.96 -26.45 -19.81
CA GLU A 176 25.67 -27.06 -20.14
C GLU A 176 24.49 -26.09 -20.08
N THR A 177 23.38 -26.46 -20.73
CA THR A 177 22.14 -25.66 -20.79
C THR A 177 21.36 -25.74 -19.47
N ILE A 178 21.00 -24.59 -18.91
CA ILE A 178 20.22 -24.48 -17.66
C ILE A 178 18.82 -25.07 -17.88
N GLU A 179 18.43 -26.01 -17.02
CA GLU A 179 17.13 -26.66 -17.02
C GLU A 179 16.03 -25.66 -16.59
N ARG A 180 14.93 -25.59 -17.34
CA ARG A 180 13.87 -24.57 -17.19
C ARG A 180 12.54 -25.11 -16.66
N ASN A 181 12.45 -26.41 -16.43
CA ASN A 181 11.21 -27.04 -16.00
C ASN A 181 11.25 -27.26 -14.49
N GLU A 182 10.15 -26.93 -13.82
CA GLU A 182 9.99 -27.17 -12.38
C GLU A 182 9.86 -28.67 -12.09
N LEU A 183 10.41 -29.11 -10.96
CA LEU A 183 10.31 -30.50 -10.51
C LEU A 183 8.86 -30.82 -10.10
N PRO A 184 8.35 -32.02 -10.44
CA PRO A 184 7.00 -32.41 -10.08
C PRO A 184 6.87 -32.59 -8.56
N THR A 185 5.78 -32.06 -8.00
CA THR A 185 5.38 -32.18 -6.60
C THR A 185 5.07 -33.61 -6.17
#